data_AF-A0A1Q7PLJ2-F1
#
_entry.id   AF-A0A1Q7PLJ2-F1
#
_cell.length_a   1.000
_cell.length_b   1.000
_cell.length_c   1.000
_cell.angle_alpha   90.00
_cell.angle_beta   90.00
_cell.angle_gamma   90.00
#
_symmetry.space_group_name_H-M   'P 1'
#
loop_
_entity.id
_entity.type
_entity.pdbx_description
1 polymer ?
#
loop_
_entity_poly.entity_id
_entity_poly.type
_entity_poly.pdbx_seq_one_letter_code
_entity_poly.pdbx_strand_id
1 'polypeptide(L)' 'MQVRTPAVAGMFYPKSQVELRSAIRDCFLHSYGPGKLPPSLGNEKIVGVICPHAGYMYSGPI' A
#
# COMPACT_ATOMS: atom_id res chain seq x y z
N MET A 1 -26.92 -1.92 9.02
CA MET A 1 -25.48 -1.79 9.29
C MET A 1 -24.98 -0.58 8.51
N GLN A 2 -24.37 0.41 9.16
CA GLN A 2 -23.84 1.61 8.50
C GLN A 2 -22.40 1.33 8.05
N VAL A 3 -22.10 1.57 6.77
CA VAL A 3 -20.76 1.38 6.20
C VAL A 3 -20.05 2.72 6.15
N ARG A 4 -18.87 2.82 6.78
CA ARG A 4 -18.01 4.01 6.64
C ARG A 4 -17.37 4.00 5.25
N THR A 5 -17.69 5.00 4.44
CA THR A 5 -17.07 5.17 3.12
C THR A 5 -15.64 5.72 3.25
N PRO A 6 -14.74 5.40 2.30
CA PRO A 6 -13.36 5.87 2.34
C PRO A 6 -13.28 7.37 2.02
N ALA A 7 -13.16 8.20 3.07
CA ALA A 7 -13.23 9.66 2.97
C ALA A 7 -12.10 10.32 2.14
N VAL A 8 -10.96 9.64 1.93
CA VAL A 8 -9.77 10.19 1.25
C VAL A 8 -9.39 9.46 -0.05
N ALA A 9 -10.24 8.53 -0.50
CA ALA A 9 -10.05 7.84 -1.78
C ALA A 9 -10.17 8.82 -2.95
N GLY A 10 -9.19 8.81 -3.84
CA GLY A 10 -9.03 9.80 -4.92
C GLY A 10 -8.21 11.03 -4.53
N MET A 11 -7.80 11.15 -3.26
CA MET A 11 -6.88 12.20 -2.79
C MET A 11 -5.54 11.63 -2.36
N PHE A 12 -5.53 10.70 -1.40
CA PHE A 12 -4.27 10.15 -0.83
C PHE A 12 -3.83 8.86 -1.53
N TYR A 13 -4.78 8.17 -2.14
CA TYR A 13 -4.58 6.97 -2.93
C TYR A 13 -5.67 6.88 -4.02
N PRO A 14 -5.46 6.13 -5.11
CA PRO A 14 -6.44 6.03 -6.19
C PRO A 14 -7.80 5.51 -5.72
N LYS A 15 -8.89 6.11 -6.22
CA LYS A 15 -10.26 5.67 -5.93
C LYS A 15 -10.63 4.39 -6.70
N SER A 16 -10.09 4.23 -7.90
CA SER A 16 -10.30 3.04 -8.73
C SER A 16 -9.57 1.85 -8.13
N GLN A 17 -10.26 0.71 -8.01
CA GLN A 17 -9.66 -0.53 -7.54
C GLN A 17 -8.50 -0.99 -8.44
N VAL A 18 -8.63 -0.80 -9.75
CA VAL A 18 -7.61 -1.23 -10.73
C VAL A 18 -6.35 -0.39 -10.56
N GLU A 19 -6.51 0.94 -10.47
CA GLU A 19 -5.39 1.87 -10.26
C GLU A 19 -4.74 1.68 -8.90
N LEU A 20 -5.53 1.48 -7.83
CA LEU A 20 -5.01 1.23 -6.49
C LEU A 20 -4.15 -0.03 -6.45
N ARG A 21 -4.58 -1.10 -7.12
CA ARG A 21 -3.79 -2.34 -7.22
C ARG A 21 -2.50 -2.15 -8.01
N SER A 22 -2.52 -1.35 -9.08
CA SER A 22 -1.31 -1.01 -9.81
C SER A 22 -0.36 -0.18 -8.93
N ALA A 23 -0.86 0.88 -8.30
CA ALA A 23 -0.07 1.73 -7.42
C ALA A 23 0.61 0.94 -6.30
N ILE A 24 -0.10 0.00 -5.66
CA ILE A 24 0.50 -0.90 -4.65
C ILE A 24 1.58 -1.77 -5.27
N ARG A 25 1.34 -2.39 -6.43
CA ARG A 25 2.34 -3.20 -7.14
C ARG A 25 3.60 -2.37 -7.45
N ASP A 26 3.42 -1.14 -7.91
CA ASP A 26 4.50 -0.23 -8.27
C ASP A 26 5.29 0.19 -7.02
N CYS A 27 4.62 0.38 -5.87
CA CYS A 27 5.29 0.61 -4.58
C CYS A 27 6.19 -0.57 -4.19
N PHE A 28 5.72 -1.82 -4.37
CA PHE A 28 6.52 -3.01 -4.09
C PHE A 28 7.75 -3.11 -5.00
N LEU A 29 7.63 -2.70 -6.26
CA LEU A 29 8.69 -2.79 -7.28
C LEU A 29 9.57 -1.52 -7.35
N HIS A 30 9.24 -0.47 -6.62
CA HIS A 30 10.00 0.77 -6.58
C HIS A 30 11.41 0.52 -6.01
N SER A 31 12.38 1.35 -6.41
CA SER A 31 13.76 1.31 -5.91
C SER A 31 13.91 1.51 -4.39
N TYR A 32 12.88 2.05 -3.72
CA TYR A 32 12.85 2.25 -2.27
C TYR A 32 12.00 1.20 -1.56
N GLY A 33 11.21 0.43 -2.32
CA GLY A 33 10.41 -0.66 -1.81
C GLY A 33 11.17 -1.98 -1.80
N PRO A 34 10.48 -3.10 -1.52
CA PRO A 34 11.08 -4.43 -1.46
C PRO A 34 11.73 -4.94 -2.75
N GLY A 35 11.44 -4.31 -3.90
CA GLY A 35 11.92 -4.71 -5.23
C GLY A 35 11.30 -6.02 -5.76
N LYS A 36 10.33 -6.59 -5.05
CA LYS A 36 9.66 -7.86 -5.41
C LYS A 36 8.24 -7.89 -4.86
N LEU A 37 7.38 -8.67 -5.52
CA LEU A 37 6.01 -8.88 -5.07
C LEU A 37 5.94 -9.93 -3.97
N PRO A 38 4.96 -9.82 -3.04
CA PRO A 38 4.69 -10.86 -2.06
C PRO A 38 4.16 -12.14 -2.73
N PRO A 39 4.20 -13.30 -2.04
CA PRO A 39 4.61 -13.49 -0.64
C PRO A 39 6.13 -13.47 -0.43
N SER A 40 6.57 -13.10 0.78
CA SER A 40 7.92 -13.38 1.24
C SER A 40 8.09 -14.89 1.48
N LEU A 41 9.31 -15.41 1.27
CA LEU A 41 9.65 -16.82 1.55
C LEU A 41 9.76 -17.11 3.05
N GLY A 42 9.84 -16.06 3.88
CA GLY A 42 9.92 -16.17 5.32
C GLY A 42 8.59 -16.56 5.94
N ASN A 43 8.66 -17.48 6.92
CA ASN A 43 7.54 -17.92 7.75
C ASN A 43 7.51 -17.16 9.09
N GLU A 44 8.07 -15.95 9.15
CA GLU A 44 8.13 -15.19 10.40
C GLU A 44 6.73 -14.74 10.82
N LYS A 45 6.46 -14.85 12.12
CA LYS A 45 5.24 -14.30 12.72
C LYS A 45 5.43 -12.81 12.98
N ILE A 46 4.89 -11.97 12.09
CA ILE A 46 4.89 -10.50 12.27
C ILE A 46 3.88 -10.13 13.37
N VAL A 47 4.37 -9.58 14.48
CA VAL A 47 3.53 -9.15 15.63
C VAL A 47 3.16 -7.65 15.59
N GLY A 48 3.84 -6.87 14.74
CA GLY A 48 3.58 -5.44 14.58
C GLY A 48 4.41 -4.83 13.45
N VAL A 49 3.96 -3.68 12.94
CA VAL A 49 4.63 -2.90 11.89
C VAL A 49 4.51 -1.41 12.19
N ILE A 50 5.45 -0.61 11.69
CA ILE A 50 5.41 0.85 11.68
C ILE A 50 5.35 1.27 10.23
N CYS A 51 4.35 2.05 9.84
CA CYS A 51 4.15 2.50 8.47
C CYS A 51 3.82 4.00 8.42
N PRO A 52 4.26 4.72 7.39
CA PRO A 52 3.84 6.10 7.16
C PRO A 52 2.37 6.18 6.75
N HIS A 53 1.76 7.36 6.89
CA HIS A 53 0.35 7.60 6.57
C HIS A 53 0.12 8.72 5.55
N ALA A 54 1.18 9.17 4.87
CA ALA A 54 1.05 10.15 3.80
C ALA A 54 0.43 9.52 2.54
N GLY A 55 0.16 10.35 1.53
CA GLY A 55 -0.33 9.84 0.24
C GLY A 55 0.66 8.86 -0.38
N TYR A 56 0.15 7.87 -1.13
CA TYR A 56 0.95 6.79 -1.70
C TYR A 56 2.07 7.28 -2.63
N MET A 57 1.87 8.44 -3.26
CA MET A 57 2.90 9.10 -4.07
C MET A 57 4.17 9.44 -3.28
N TYR A 58 4.02 9.74 -1.98
CA TYR A 58 5.14 10.17 -1.14
C TYR A 58 5.67 9.04 -0.27
N SER A 59 4.79 8.19 0.25
CA SER A 59 5.16 7.20 1.26
C SER A 59 4.73 5.78 0.91
N GLY A 60 4.21 5.53 -0.28
CA GLY A 60 3.78 4.19 -0.68
C GLY A 60 4.92 3.18 -0.74
N PRO A 61 6.09 3.52 -1.33
CA PRO A 61 7.23 2.62 -1.40
C PRO A 61 8.00 2.36 -0.10
N ILE A 62 7.74 3.10 0.99
CA ILE A 62 8.63 3.18 2.16
C ILE A 62 7.94 2.76 3.46
#